data_AF-A0A847GLJ5-F1
#
_entry.id   AF-A0A847GLJ5-F1
#
_cell.length_a   1.000
_cell.length_b   1.000
_cell.length_c   1.000
_cell.angle_alpha   90.00
_cell.angle_beta   90.00
_cell.angle_gamma   90.00
#
_symmetry.space_group_name_H-M   'P 1'
#
loop_
_entity.id
_entity.type
_entity.pdbx_description
1 polymer ?
#
loop_
_entity_poly.entity_id
_entity_poly.type
_entity_poly.pdbx_seq_one_letter_code
_entity_poly.pdbx_strand_id
1 'polypeptide(L)'
;MRLPFRHPAFTLFFTVFSVFYGIPCDCQLTPVRLFFVKTDTRKRQLTGVNDTTKKFFFSGGDAMTRQSSRSARSRKANGNPDKTYKDFPFSPHDRGHWAKRIRGKLHYFGRWGTSQGNKIVYVDDVDASAQQAVDLDNAQRDDLHAGRTPRLQADIGCTLQDLCNEFLTSKLNKVESGELSRHTFSDDQRACARLIR
;
A
#
# COMPACT_ATOMS: atom_id res chain seq x y z
N MET A 1 61.26 -31.44 -35.69
CA MET A 1 59.94 -31.67 -36.30
C MET A 1 58.89 -30.92 -35.49
N ARG A 2 58.45 -29.76 -35.97
CA ARG A 2 57.38 -28.94 -35.36
C ARG A 2 56.20 -28.97 -36.32
N LEU A 3 55.05 -29.45 -35.87
CA LEU A 3 53.78 -29.34 -36.59
C LEU A 3 52.93 -28.27 -35.91
N PRO A 4 52.39 -27.27 -36.64
CA PRO A 4 51.42 -26.33 -36.11
C PRO A 4 50.00 -26.90 -36.21
N PHE A 5 49.31 -26.96 -35.06
CA PHE A 5 47.88 -27.26 -34.99
C PHE A 5 47.08 -26.05 -35.48
N ARG A 6 46.33 -26.28 -36.56
CA ARG A 6 45.48 -25.33 -37.27
C ARG A 6 44.04 -25.65 -36.84
N HIS A 7 43.41 -24.81 -36.03
CA HIS A 7 41.97 -24.92 -35.78
C HIS A 7 41.18 -24.01 -36.75
N PRO A 8 40.10 -24.52 -37.37
CA PRO A 8 39.26 -23.76 -38.26
C PRO A 8 38.15 -22.99 -37.52
N ALA A 9 37.89 -21.78 -38.04
CA ALA A 9 36.58 -21.15 -38.21
C ALA A 9 35.46 -21.56 -37.23
N PHE A 10 35.25 -20.73 -36.20
CA PHE A 10 33.96 -20.65 -35.54
C PHE A 10 33.07 -19.68 -36.32
N THR A 11 32.19 -20.30 -37.09
CA THR A 11 31.16 -19.73 -37.93
C THR A 11 30.15 -18.92 -37.11
N LEU A 12 29.97 -17.66 -37.52
CA LEU A 12 28.72 -16.88 -37.55
C LEU A 12 27.57 -17.35 -36.65
N PHE A 13 27.40 -16.68 -35.51
CA PHE A 13 26.10 -16.57 -34.83
C PHE A 13 26.10 -15.30 -33.96
N PHE A 14 26.09 -14.11 -34.54
CA PHE A 14 25.67 -12.89 -33.86
C PHE A 14 25.24 -11.84 -34.90
N THR A 15 24.14 -12.15 -35.57
CA THR A 15 23.29 -11.13 -36.19
C THR A 15 22.06 -10.93 -35.31
N VAL A 16 21.71 -9.66 -35.15
CA VAL A 16 20.43 -9.14 -34.63
C VAL A 16 20.27 -9.08 -33.11
N PHE A 17 20.92 -8.11 -32.46
CA PHE A 17 20.31 -7.40 -31.31
C PHE A 17 20.96 -6.02 -31.13
N SER A 18 20.74 -5.14 -32.10
CA SER A 18 21.17 -3.74 -32.01
C SER A 18 20.20 -2.84 -32.77
N VAL A 19 19.00 -2.63 -32.21
CA VAL A 19 18.17 -1.43 -32.38
C VAL A 19 17.28 -1.35 -31.13
N PHE A 20 17.08 -0.14 -30.59
CA PHE A 20 16.32 0.23 -29.37
C PHE A 20 17.13 0.54 -28.11
N TYR A 21 18.09 1.48 -28.22
CA TYR A 21 18.25 2.51 -27.19
C TYR A 21 18.51 3.86 -27.87
N GLY A 22 17.42 4.45 -28.36
CA GLY A 22 17.34 5.87 -28.66
C GLY A 22 16.43 6.52 -27.62
N ILE A 23 17.01 7.07 -26.55
CA ILE A 23 16.32 8.00 -25.65
C ILE A 23 17.21 9.24 -25.52
N PRO A 24 16.90 10.33 -26.25
CA PRO A 24 17.49 11.63 -25.99
C PRO A 24 16.93 12.21 -24.69
N CYS A 25 17.83 12.48 -23.76
CA CYS A 25 17.59 13.23 -22.54
C CYS A 25 17.44 14.72 -22.89
N ASP A 26 16.21 15.23 -22.93
CA ASP A 26 15.95 16.67 -22.92
C ASP A 26 14.84 16.98 -21.90
N CYS A 27 15.23 16.96 -20.63
CA CYS A 27 14.42 17.41 -19.51
C CYS A 27 14.47 18.94 -19.43
N GLN A 28 13.73 19.64 -20.29
CA GLN A 28 13.49 21.07 -20.10
C GLN A 28 12.40 21.29 -19.04
N LEU A 29 12.86 21.94 -17.97
CA LEU A 29 12.10 22.51 -16.87
C LEU A 29 10.86 23.27 -17.36
N THR A 30 9.68 22.84 -16.92
CA THR A 30 8.48 23.69 -16.95
C THR A 30 8.31 24.40 -15.61
N PRO A 31 8.04 25.72 -15.60
CA PRO A 31 7.88 26.47 -14.37
C PRO A 31 6.56 26.15 -13.68
N VAL A 32 6.66 25.85 -12.38
CA VAL A 32 5.53 25.65 -11.46
C VAL A 32 4.69 26.93 -11.41
N ARG A 33 3.48 26.89 -11.97
CA ARG A 33 2.50 27.97 -11.91
C ARG A 33 1.88 27.98 -10.52
N LEU A 34 2.30 28.95 -9.70
CA LEU A 34 1.79 29.21 -8.36
C LEU A 34 0.31 29.63 -8.44
N PHE A 35 -0.61 28.68 -8.26
CA PHE A 35 -2.03 28.99 -8.13
C PHE A 35 -2.33 29.48 -6.72
N PHE A 36 -2.44 30.80 -6.59
CA PHE A 36 -2.89 31.50 -5.39
C PHE A 36 -4.39 31.23 -5.17
N VAL A 37 -4.72 30.24 -4.34
CA VAL A 37 -6.11 29.99 -3.92
C VAL A 37 -6.51 31.04 -2.91
N LYS A 38 -7.33 31.99 -3.37
CA LYS A 38 -7.97 33.03 -2.58
C LYS A 38 -8.94 32.37 -1.59
N THR A 39 -8.60 32.34 -0.30
CA THR A 39 -9.52 31.89 0.76
C THR A 39 -10.58 32.96 1.00
N ASP A 40 -11.80 32.69 0.56
CA ASP A 40 -12.96 33.56 0.79
C ASP A 40 -13.51 33.33 2.21
N THR A 41 -13.20 34.27 3.12
CA THR A 41 -13.78 34.39 4.46
C THR A 41 -15.25 34.84 4.36
N ARG A 42 -16.18 33.88 4.22
CA ARG A 42 -17.61 34.16 4.40
C ARG A 42 -18.01 34.19 5.87
N LYS A 43 -18.33 35.40 6.29
CA LYS A 43 -18.98 35.83 7.54
C LYS A 43 -20.11 34.88 7.93
N ARG A 44 -19.97 34.25 9.10
CA ARG A 44 -21.04 33.52 9.80
C ARG A 44 -21.84 34.55 10.60
N GLN A 45 -22.98 34.99 10.08
CA GLN A 45 -23.92 35.79 10.84
C GLN A 45 -24.53 34.94 11.96
N LEU A 46 -24.37 35.42 13.18
CA LEU A 46 -25.06 34.99 14.38
C LEU A 46 -26.44 35.66 14.41
N THR A 47 -27.51 34.87 14.39
CA THR A 47 -28.86 35.33 14.75
C THR A 47 -29.56 34.25 15.55
N GLY A 48 -30.27 34.67 16.60
CA GLY A 48 -31.34 33.89 17.23
C GLY A 48 -31.02 33.24 18.57
N VAL A 49 -30.76 34.07 19.59
CA VAL A 49 -31.03 33.69 20.99
C VAL A 49 -32.54 33.75 21.16
N ASN A 50 -33.18 32.59 21.30
CA ASN A 50 -34.59 32.49 21.65
C ASN A 50 -34.65 32.13 23.14
N ASP A 51 -34.54 33.16 23.97
CA ASP A 51 -34.87 33.08 25.39
C ASP A 51 -36.38 32.81 25.51
N THR A 52 -36.73 31.67 26.07
CA THR A 52 -38.11 31.37 26.46
C THR A 52 -38.08 30.77 27.84
N THR A 53 -37.95 31.68 28.80
CA THR A 53 -38.40 31.55 30.18
C THR A 53 -39.80 30.91 30.20
N LYS A 54 -39.86 29.62 30.56
CA LYS A 54 -41.09 28.99 31.06
C LYS A 54 -40.81 28.44 32.45
N LYS A 55 -41.15 29.31 33.41
CA LYS A 55 -41.85 29.04 34.67
C LYS A 55 -41.48 27.72 35.37
N PHE A 56 -40.63 27.87 36.38
CA PHE A 56 -40.60 27.01 37.56
C PHE A 56 -41.97 27.03 38.24
N PHE A 57 -42.69 25.91 38.20
CA PHE A 57 -43.69 25.55 39.19
C PHE A 57 -43.33 24.14 39.68
N PHE A 58 -42.97 24.05 40.96
CA PHE A 58 -42.79 22.81 41.67
C PHE A 58 -44.18 22.20 41.96
N SER A 59 -44.47 21.06 41.34
CA SER A 59 -45.46 20.11 41.82
C SER A 59 -44.96 18.71 41.48
N GLY A 60 -44.83 17.87 42.50
CA GLY A 60 -44.20 16.56 42.43
C GLY A 60 -44.91 15.54 41.55
N GLY A 61 -44.14 14.50 41.19
CA GLY A 61 -44.62 13.27 40.57
C GLY A 61 -44.56 13.29 39.04
N ASP A 62 -43.41 12.90 38.47
CA ASP A 62 -43.32 12.25 37.15
C ASP A 62 -41.90 11.69 36.96
N ALA A 63 -41.64 10.57 37.64
CA ALA A 63 -40.51 9.70 37.29
C ALA A 63 -40.87 8.96 35.99
N MET A 64 -39.96 8.99 35.01
CA MET A 64 -39.99 8.32 33.68
C MET A 64 -40.63 9.08 32.51
N THR A 65 -40.14 10.28 32.17
CA THR A 65 -40.26 10.74 30.78
C THR A 65 -39.38 9.88 29.90
N ARG A 66 -39.99 8.98 29.12
CA ARG A 66 -39.41 8.29 27.97
C ARG A 66 -39.04 9.32 26.90
N GLN A 67 -38.03 10.15 27.12
CA GLN A 67 -37.34 10.82 26.04
C GLN A 67 -36.61 9.73 25.28
N SER A 68 -37.32 9.19 24.28
CA SER A 68 -36.81 8.25 23.31
C SER A 68 -35.42 8.72 22.90
N SER A 69 -34.42 7.88 23.15
CA SER A 69 -33.11 8.04 22.54
C SER A 69 -33.38 8.25 21.05
N ARG A 70 -33.16 9.47 20.54
CA ARG A 70 -33.29 9.80 19.12
C ARG A 70 -32.72 8.62 18.36
N SER A 71 -33.55 7.91 17.59
CA SER A 71 -33.10 6.69 16.91
C SER A 71 -31.81 7.06 16.21
N ALA A 72 -30.73 6.34 16.53
CA ALA A 72 -29.43 6.65 15.98
C ALA A 72 -29.63 6.63 14.46
N ARG A 73 -29.58 7.80 13.81
CA ARG A 73 -29.63 7.89 12.35
C ARG A 73 -28.64 6.85 11.86
N SER A 74 -29.12 5.85 11.13
CA SER A 74 -28.21 4.87 10.55
C SER A 74 -27.22 5.69 9.74
N ARG A 75 -25.95 5.70 10.16
CA ARG A 75 -24.92 6.34 9.37
C ARG A 75 -24.79 5.44 8.16
N LYS A 76 -25.51 5.78 7.10
CA LYS A 76 -25.35 5.15 5.80
C LYS A 76 -23.86 5.29 5.48
N ALA A 77 -23.18 4.17 5.29
CA ALA A 77 -21.77 4.14 4.98
C ALA A 77 -21.59 4.80 3.60
N ASN A 78 -21.42 6.12 3.60
CA ASN A 78 -21.32 6.91 2.38
C ASN A 78 -19.96 6.62 1.74
N GLY A 79 -19.90 5.57 0.91
CA GLY A 79 -18.72 5.25 0.11
C GLY A 79 -18.31 3.77 0.06
N ASN A 80 -19.03 2.86 0.73
CA ASN A 80 -18.72 1.43 0.59
C ASN A 80 -19.46 0.84 -0.62
N PRO A 81 -18.81 -0.04 -1.41
CA PRO A 81 -19.46 -0.75 -2.48
C PRO A 81 -20.55 -1.64 -1.91
N ASP A 82 -21.62 -1.81 -2.68
CA ASP A 82 -22.46 -2.97 -2.51
C ASP A 82 -21.61 -4.22 -2.83
N LYS A 83 -21.79 -5.27 -2.02
CA LYS A 83 -21.09 -6.53 -2.22
C LYS A 83 -21.41 -7.05 -3.64
N THR A 84 -20.40 -7.57 -4.33
CA THR A 84 -20.54 -8.12 -5.69
C THR A 84 -21.61 -9.21 -5.76
N TYR A 85 -21.71 -10.05 -4.72
CA TYR A 85 -22.81 -11.01 -4.54
C TYR A 85 -23.28 -11.10 -3.08
N LYS A 86 -24.53 -11.53 -2.88
CA LYS A 86 -25.19 -11.57 -1.56
C LYS A 86 -24.49 -12.49 -0.55
N ASP A 87 -23.97 -13.61 -1.03
CA ASP A 87 -23.34 -14.66 -0.19
C ASP A 87 -21.84 -14.45 0.04
N PHE A 88 -21.30 -13.27 -0.29
CA PHE A 88 -19.87 -13.01 -0.12
C PHE A 88 -19.50 -12.96 1.37
N PRO A 89 -18.55 -13.80 1.84
CA PRO A 89 -18.23 -13.93 3.26
C PRO A 89 -17.52 -12.70 3.83
N PHE A 90 -17.01 -11.80 3.00
CA PHE A 90 -16.34 -10.58 3.43
C PHE A 90 -17.28 -9.38 3.44
N SER A 91 -16.98 -8.43 4.32
CA SER A 91 -17.66 -7.14 4.40
C SER A 91 -16.71 -6.03 3.93
N PRO A 92 -17.17 -5.08 3.09
CA PRO A 92 -16.36 -3.95 2.68
C PRO A 92 -16.12 -3.02 3.87
N HIS A 93 -14.86 -2.71 4.15
CA HIS A 93 -14.46 -1.74 5.17
C HIS A 93 -14.23 -0.36 4.55
N ASP A 94 -14.59 0.70 5.28
CA ASP A 94 -14.45 2.14 4.94
C ASP A 94 -13.03 2.60 4.59
N ARG A 95 -12.03 1.72 4.57
CA ARG A 95 -10.64 2.03 4.19
C ARG A 95 -10.27 1.47 2.82
N GLY A 96 -11.19 0.83 2.10
CA GLY A 96 -10.91 0.21 0.80
C GLY A 96 -10.46 -1.26 0.88
N HIS A 97 -10.71 -1.95 2.00
CA HIS A 97 -10.30 -3.34 2.20
C HIS A 97 -11.49 -4.28 2.41
N TRP A 98 -11.37 -5.53 1.93
CA TRP A 98 -12.31 -6.56 2.36
C TRP A 98 -11.94 -7.03 3.76
N ALA A 99 -12.93 -7.17 4.63
CA ALA A 99 -12.70 -7.53 6.01
C ALA A 99 -13.60 -8.69 6.45
N LYS A 100 -13.03 -9.58 7.26
CA LYS A 100 -13.75 -10.70 7.88
C LYS A 100 -13.32 -10.83 9.33
N ARG A 101 -14.29 -11.11 10.19
CA ARG A 101 -14.07 -11.29 11.63
C ARG A 101 -13.73 -12.75 11.90
N ILE A 102 -12.57 -13.01 12.48
CA ILE A 102 -12.10 -14.35 12.87
C ILE A 102 -11.64 -14.26 14.33
N ARG A 103 -12.19 -15.13 15.19
CA ARG A 103 -11.89 -15.16 16.64
C ARG A 103 -11.97 -13.80 17.35
N GLY A 104 -12.98 -13.00 16.99
CA GLY A 104 -13.20 -11.67 17.59
C GLY A 104 -12.26 -10.57 17.09
N LYS A 105 -11.33 -10.87 16.19
CA LYS A 105 -10.43 -9.89 15.55
C LYS A 105 -10.86 -9.65 14.10
N LEU A 106 -10.67 -8.43 13.62
CA LEU A 106 -10.95 -8.05 12.23
C LEU A 106 -9.68 -8.25 11.40
N HIS A 107 -9.74 -9.13 10.40
CA HIS A 107 -8.67 -9.36 9.45
C HIS A 107 -9.04 -8.77 8.10
N TYR A 108 -8.04 -8.21 7.41
CA TYR A 108 -8.20 -7.56 6.11
C TYR A 108 -7.62 -8.46 5.03
N PHE A 109 -8.36 -8.64 3.94
CA PHE A 109 -8.03 -9.50 2.82
C PHE A 109 -8.15 -8.67 1.53
N GLY A 110 -7.05 -8.46 0.81
CA GLY A 110 -7.06 -7.68 -0.44
C GLY A 110 -7.52 -6.21 -0.30
N ARG A 111 -7.63 -5.54 -1.46
CA ARG A 111 -8.09 -4.14 -1.60
C ARG A 111 -9.21 -4.07 -2.63
N TRP A 112 -10.36 -3.52 -2.26
CA TRP A 112 -11.45 -3.21 -3.20
C TRP A 112 -11.41 -1.77 -3.70
N GLY A 113 -10.74 -0.89 -2.96
CA GLY A 113 -10.68 0.53 -3.28
C GLY A 113 -9.36 1.16 -2.85
N THR A 114 -8.97 2.21 -3.56
CA THR A 114 -7.81 3.03 -3.25
C THR A 114 -8.28 4.39 -2.74
N SER A 115 -7.68 4.86 -1.64
CA SER A 115 -7.97 6.20 -1.13
C SER A 115 -7.30 7.25 -2.02
N GLN A 116 -8.09 8.08 -2.70
CA GLN A 116 -7.60 9.24 -3.45
C GLN A 116 -8.12 10.52 -2.77
N GLY A 117 -7.24 11.16 -2.00
CA GLY A 117 -7.60 12.31 -1.16
C GLY A 117 -8.62 11.92 -0.08
N ASN A 118 -9.77 12.62 -0.05
CA ASN A 118 -10.86 12.37 0.91
C ASN A 118 -11.96 11.43 0.39
N LYS A 119 -11.71 10.73 -0.73
CA LYS A 119 -12.67 9.80 -1.35
C LYS A 119 -12.00 8.46 -1.64
N ILE A 120 -12.78 7.39 -1.55
CA ILE A 120 -12.34 6.05 -1.95
C ILE A 120 -12.77 5.86 -3.41
N VAL A 121 -11.79 5.53 -4.25
CA VAL A 121 -12.00 5.21 -5.66
C VAL A 121 -11.94 3.69 -5.82
N TYR A 122 -12.89 3.15 -6.57
CA TYR A 122 -12.95 1.71 -6.85
C TYR A 122 -11.74 1.25 -7.67
N VAL A 123 -11.32 0.01 -7.43
CA VAL A 123 -10.42 -0.69 -8.36
C VAL A 123 -11.22 -1.04 -9.62
N ASP A 124 -10.56 -1.01 -10.79
CA ASP A 124 -11.19 -1.25 -12.09
C ASP A 124 -11.98 -2.58 -12.11
N ASP A 125 -11.37 -3.65 -11.59
CA ASP A 125 -11.99 -4.99 -11.51
C ASP A 125 -12.26 -5.42 -10.05
N VAL A 126 -13.47 -5.16 -9.58
CA VAL A 126 -13.89 -5.51 -8.21
C VAL A 126 -13.95 -7.03 -8.00
N ASP A 127 -14.33 -7.80 -9.03
CA ASP A 127 -14.43 -9.27 -8.93
C ASP A 127 -13.06 -9.94 -8.82
N ALA A 128 -12.06 -9.46 -9.55
CA ALA A 128 -10.68 -9.95 -9.43
C ALA A 128 -10.11 -9.68 -8.03
N SER A 129 -10.38 -8.48 -7.48
CA SER A 129 -10.05 -8.13 -6.10
C SER A 129 -10.75 -9.04 -5.08
N ALA A 130 -12.03 -9.35 -5.29
CA ALA A 130 -12.77 -10.25 -4.43
C ALA A 130 -12.19 -11.67 -4.45
N GLN A 131 -11.78 -12.17 -5.61
CA GLN A 131 -11.13 -13.47 -5.75
C GLN A 131 -9.78 -13.50 -5.01
N GLN A 132 -8.95 -12.47 -5.18
CA GLN A 132 -7.69 -12.35 -4.43
C GLN A 132 -7.91 -12.39 -2.91
N ALA A 133 -8.98 -11.77 -2.41
CA ALA A 133 -9.32 -11.82 -1.00
C ALA A 133 -9.69 -13.24 -0.52
N VAL A 134 -10.41 -14.00 -1.35
CA VAL A 134 -10.71 -15.43 -1.09
C VAL A 134 -9.43 -16.25 -1.05
N ASP A 135 -8.53 -16.04 -2.01
CA ASP A 135 -7.27 -16.80 -2.10
C ASP A 135 -6.37 -16.52 -0.89
N LEU A 136 -6.27 -15.26 -0.45
CA LEU A 136 -5.54 -14.85 0.75
C LEU A 136 -6.16 -15.42 2.04
N ASP A 137 -7.50 -15.41 2.15
CA ASP A 137 -8.19 -16.05 3.27
C ASP A 137 -7.87 -17.54 3.30
N ASN A 138 -8.01 -18.26 2.18
CA ASN A 138 -7.69 -19.69 2.12
C ASN A 138 -6.26 -20.01 2.54
N ALA A 139 -5.28 -19.19 2.12
CA ALA A 139 -3.89 -19.36 2.50
C ALA A 139 -3.63 -19.13 4.00
N GLN A 140 -4.33 -18.18 4.62
CA GLN A 140 -4.12 -17.80 6.02
C GLN A 140 -5.12 -18.44 6.99
N ARG A 141 -6.18 -19.07 6.48
CA ARG A 141 -7.34 -19.54 7.25
C ARG A 141 -6.90 -20.46 8.39
N ASP A 142 -6.08 -21.46 8.08
CA ASP A 142 -5.69 -22.47 9.07
C ASP A 142 -4.87 -21.85 10.21
N ASP A 143 -3.96 -20.92 9.90
CA ASP A 143 -3.18 -20.18 10.90
C ASP A 143 -4.05 -19.24 11.74
N LEU A 144 -4.96 -18.49 11.10
CA LEU A 144 -5.86 -17.55 11.77
C LEU A 144 -6.86 -18.26 12.68
N HIS A 145 -7.38 -19.41 12.26
CA HIS A 145 -8.25 -20.25 13.09
C HIS A 145 -7.48 -20.91 14.24
N ALA A 146 -6.24 -21.37 14.01
CA ALA A 146 -5.34 -21.83 15.07
C ALA A 146 -4.92 -20.70 16.04
N GLY A 147 -5.07 -19.43 15.63
CA GLY A 147 -4.70 -18.25 16.42
C GLY A 147 -3.21 -17.92 16.37
N ARG A 148 -2.50 -18.45 15.37
CA ARG A 148 -1.13 -18.05 15.06
C ARG A 148 -1.19 -16.76 14.24
N THR A 149 -0.19 -15.89 14.39
CA THR A 149 -0.02 -14.74 13.50
C THR A 149 0.49 -15.29 12.16
N PRO A 150 -0.24 -15.12 11.04
CA PRO A 150 0.21 -15.60 9.74
C PRO A 150 1.56 -14.95 9.44
N ARG A 151 2.54 -15.78 9.04
CA ARG A 151 3.85 -15.26 8.62
C ARG A 151 3.59 -14.37 7.42
N LEU A 152 4.04 -13.11 7.48
CA LEU A 152 4.02 -12.22 6.32
C LEU A 152 4.71 -12.98 5.19
N GLN A 153 3.98 -13.25 4.09
CA GLN A 153 4.56 -13.85 2.90
C GLN A 153 5.79 -13.01 2.55
N ALA A 154 6.97 -13.59 2.69
CA ALA A 154 8.26 -12.93 2.48
C ALA A 154 8.51 -12.66 0.99
N ASP A 155 7.50 -12.84 0.15
CA ASP A 155 7.61 -13.08 -1.29
C ASP A 155 7.95 -11.82 -2.09
N ILE A 156 8.00 -10.64 -1.45
CA ILE A 156 8.46 -9.37 -2.07
C ILE A 156 9.40 -8.59 -1.11
N GLY A 157 9.82 -9.20 -0.01
CA GLY A 157 10.76 -8.58 0.92
C GLY A 157 12.17 -9.06 0.64
N CYS A 158 12.99 -8.26 -0.06
CA CYS A 158 14.43 -8.50 -0.04
C CYS A 158 14.90 -8.45 1.42
N THR A 159 15.61 -9.47 1.88
CA THR A 159 16.21 -9.41 3.20
C THR A 159 17.35 -8.41 3.17
N LEU A 160 17.72 -7.84 4.33
CA LEU A 160 18.88 -6.94 4.41
C LEU A 160 20.16 -7.65 3.95
N GLN A 161 20.22 -8.97 4.13
CA GLN A 161 21.30 -9.81 3.63
C GLN A 161 21.34 -9.85 2.10
N ASP A 162 20.18 -10.01 1.43
CA ASP A 162 20.11 -10.01 -0.03
C ASP A 162 20.55 -8.66 -0.60
N LEU A 163 20.11 -7.56 0.01
CA LEU A 163 20.54 -6.20 -0.38
C LEU A 163 22.05 -6.00 -0.20
N CYS A 164 22.60 -6.45 0.92
CA CYS A 164 24.04 -6.36 1.15
C CYS A 164 24.83 -7.22 0.16
N ASN A 165 24.33 -8.41 -0.18
CA ASN A 165 24.96 -9.28 -1.16
C ASN A 165 24.98 -8.61 -2.54
N GLU A 166 23.85 -8.12 -3.04
CA GLU A 166 23.78 -7.40 -4.33
C GLU A 166 24.69 -6.17 -4.39
N PHE A 167 24.74 -5.40 -3.30
CA PHE A 167 25.63 -4.26 -3.16
C PHE A 167 27.10 -4.67 -3.26
N LEU A 168 27.51 -5.73 -2.55
CA LEU A 168 28.89 -6.22 -2.57
C LEU A 168 29.25 -6.78 -3.96
N THR A 169 28.35 -7.46 -4.67
CA THR A 169 28.60 -7.89 -6.06
C THR A 169 28.82 -6.68 -6.98
N SER A 170 28.00 -5.64 -6.85
CA SER A 170 28.18 -4.40 -7.62
C SER A 170 29.53 -3.73 -7.34
N LYS A 171 29.96 -3.70 -6.06
CA LYS A 171 31.26 -3.14 -5.66
C LYS A 171 32.43 -3.99 -6.14
N LEU A 172 32.31 -5.31 -6.12
CA LEU A 172 33.34 -6.21 -6.62
C LEU A 172 33.59 -5.98 -8.13
N ASN A 173 32.53 -5.80 -8.92
CA ASN A 173 32.66 -5.47 -10.34
C ASN A 173 33.44 -4.15 -10.57
N LYS A 174 33.28 -3.15 -9.70
CA LYS A 174 34.05 -1.90 -9.76
C LYS A 174 35.52 -2.06 -9.35
N VAL A 175 35.80 -3.00 -8.45
CA VAL A 175 37.19 -3.36 -8.12
C VAL A 175 37.85 -4.04 -9.31
N GLU A 176 37.12 -4.91 -10.01
CA GLU A 176 37.62 -5.58 -11.21
C GLU A 176 37.82 -4.61 -12.38
N SER A 177 36.95 -3.61 -12.54
CA SER A 177 37.15 -2.54 -13.54
C SER A 177 38.27 -1.55 -13.18
N GLY A 178 38.78 -1.60 -11.95
CA GLY A 178 39.80 -0.68 -11.45
C GLY A 178 39.26 0.68 -11.00
N GLU A 179 37.94 0.88 -11.02
CA GLU A 179 37.28 2.10 -10.52
C GLU A 179 37.33 2.20 -8.98
N LEU A 180 37.48 1.05 -8.30
CA LEU A 180 37.48 0.98 -6.84
C LEU A 180 38.70 0.22 -6.31
N SER A 181 39.29 0.74 -5.23
CA SER A 181 40.38 0.05 -4.53
C SER A 181 39.86 -1.15 -3.75
N ARG A 182 40.66 -2.23 -3.71
CA ARG A 182 40.41 -3.41 -2.85
C ARG A 182 40.26 -3.06 -1.38
N HIS A 183 40.94 -2.00 -0.91
CA HIS A 183 40.82 -1.55 0.49
C HIS A 183 39.41 -1.06 0.80
N THR A 184 38.86 -0.19 -0.05
CA THR A 184 37.50 0.36 0.11
C THR A 184 36.46 -0.76 0.09
N PHE A 185 36.65 -1.78 -0.75
CA PHE A 185 35.78 -2.96 -0.76
C PHE A 185 35.82 -3.76 0.54
N SER A 186 37.00 -3.91 1.17
CA SER A 186 37.11 -4.57 2.48
C SER A 186 36.37 -3.79 3.59
N ASP A 187 36.40 -2.45 3.54
CA ASP A 187 35.64 -1.62 4.47
C ASP A 187 34.12 -1.74 4.26
N ASP A 188 33.67 -1.78 3.00
CA ASP A 188 32.27 -2.04 2.64
C ASP A 188 31.82 -3.41 3.18
N GLN A 189 32.63 -4.47 3.03
CA GLN A 189 32.34 -5.80 3.60
C GLN A 189 32.18 -5.77 5.13
N ARG A 190 33.08 -5.08 5.83
CA ARG A 190 33.00 -4.91 7.29
C ARG A 190 31.77 -4.12 7.71
N ALA A 191 31.35 -3.14 6.92
CA ALA A 191 30.12 -2.40 7.18
C ALA A 191 28.88 -3.29 7.03
N CYS A 192 28.76 -4.03 5.92
CA CYS A 192 27.66 -4.98 5.71
C CYS A 192 27.61 -6.07 6.79
N ALA A 193 28.76 -6.60 7.23
CA ALA A 193 28.82 -7.59 8.31
C ALA A 193 28.26 -7.07 9.64
N ARG A 194 28.36 -5.76 9.92
CA ARG A 194 27.76 -5.14 11.11
C ARG A 194 26.24 -4.97 10.98
N LEU A 195 25.72 -4.88 9.76
CA LEU A 195 24.29 -4.71 9.50
C LEU A 195 23.50 -6.02 9.63
N ILE A 196 24.11 -7.16 9.30
CA ILE A 196 23.46 -8.49 9.27
C ILE A 196 23.57 -9.20 10.65
N ARG A 197 23.64 -8.45 11.75
CA ARG A 197 23.92 -9.00 13.09
C ARG A 197 22.73 -9.72 13.72
#